data_AF-A0A8S9JJQ6-F1
#
_entry.id   AF-A0A8S9JJQ6-F1
#
_cell.length_a   1.000
_cell.length_b   1.000
_cell.length_c   1.000
_cell.angle_alpha   90.00
_cell.angle_beta   90.00
_cell.angle_gamma   90.00
#
_symmetry.space_group_name_H-M   'P 1'
#
loop_
_entity.id
_entity.type
_entity.pdbx_description
1 polymer ?
#
loop_
_entity_poly.entity_id
_entity_poly.type
_entity_poly.pdbx_seq_one_letter_code
_entity_poly.pdbx_strand_id
1 'polypeptide(L)'
;MGARDLQVLGESVSYKNDNLWRLSKHVIATTAGKTSNLVFSPALINVILSFIATNSPGATAEKILSLLHASSTDELNAVSSQIVTKVLADSTATGGPMISAANGVWIEKSLTVEQSFKNLLETSYKA
;
A
#
# COMPACT_ATOMS: atom_id res chain seq x y z
N MET A 1 -10.34 18.77 -19.60
CA MET A 1 -10.61 17.97 -18.39
C MET A 1 -11.81 18.60 -17.70
N GLY A 2 -12.96 17.91 -17.72
CA GLY A 2 -14.24 18.50 -17.32
C GLY A 2 -14.44 18.48 -15.81
N ALA A 3 -15.26 19.40 -15.29
CA ALA A 3 -15.66 19.42 -13.87
C ALA A 3 -16.28 18.09 -13.39
N ARG A 4 -16.84 17.29 -14.31
CA ARG A 4 -17.35 15.95 -14.06
C ARG A 4 -16.24 14.92 -13.80
N ASP A 5 -15.10 15.05 -14.45
CA ASP A 5 -13.96 14.14 -14.29
C ASP A 5 -13.29 14.33 -12.90
N LEU A 6 -13.30 15.57 -12.40
CA LEU A 6 -12.79 15.92 -11.06
C LEU A 6 -13.70 15.44 -9.93
N GLN A 7 -15.02 15.41 -10.15
CA GLN A 7 -16.00 14.93 -9.19
C GLN A 7 -15.96 13.39 -9.05
N VAL A 8 -15.81 12.67 -10.16
CA VAL A 8 -15.63 11.20 -10.18
C VAL A 8 -14.31 10.78 -9.51
N LEU A 9 -13.25 11.58 -9.67
CA LEU A 9 -11.98 11.40 -8.95
C LEU A 9 -12.14 11.67 -7.44
N GLY A 10 -12.86 12.71 -7.05
CA GLY A 10 -13.13 13.05 -5.65
C GLY A 10 -13.99 12.00 -4.93
N GLU A 11 -15.00 11.45 -5.61
CA GLU A 11 -15.84 10.36 -5.09
C GLU A 11 -15.08 9.03 -4.99
N SER A 12 -14.18 8.75 -5.94
CA SER A 12 -13.29 7.59 -5.89
C SER A 12 -12.24 7.69 -4.77
N VAL A 13 -11.79 8.89 -4.43
CA VAL A 13 -10.92 9.16 -3.27
C VAL A 13 -11.70 9.01 -1.95
N SER A 14 -12.96 9.44 -1.92
CA SER A 14 -13.86 9.30 -0.77
C SER A 14 -14.20 7.83 -0.47
N TYR A 15 -14.53 7.03 -1.48
CA TYR A 15 -14.82 5.60 -1.31
C TYR A 15 -13.59 4.76 -0.94
N LYS A 16 -12.41 5.11 -1.48
CA LYS A 16 -11.13 4.48 -1.07
C LYS A 16 -10.68 4.85 0.35
N ASN A 17 -11.25 5.90 0.96
CA ASN A 17 -10.87 6.36 2.30
C ASN A 17 -11.48 5.54 3.45
N ASP A 18 -12.53 4.76 3.23
CA ASP A 18 -13.11 3.92 4.30
C ASP A 18 -12.15 2.81 4.75
N ASN A 19 -11.37 2.25 3.82
CA ASN A 19 -10.36 1.23 4.10
C ASN A 19 -9.18 1.81 4.88
N LEU A 20 -8.69 2.98 4.42
CA LEU A 20 -7.67 3.77 5.11
C LEU A 20 -8.08 4.05 6.55
N TRP A 21 -9.35 4.42 6.74
CA TRP A 21 -9.93 4.77 8.02
C TRP A 21 -10.11 3.56 8.95
N ARG A 22 -10.57 2.41 8.43
CA ARG A 22 -10.71 1.17 9.22
C ARG A 22 -9.36 0.61 9.68
N LEU A 23 -8.36 0.62 8.80
CA LEU A 23 -6.99 0.26 9.15
C LEU A 23 -6.41 1.25 10.17
N SER A 24 -6.59 2.56 9.93
CA SER A 24 -6.12 3.59 10.85
C SER A 24 -6.73 3.45 12.24
N LYS A 25 -8.03 3.18 12.32
CA LYS A 25 -8.72 2.88 13.58
C LYS A 25 -8.12 1.68 14.30
N HIS A 26 -7.80 0.59 13.59
CA HIS A 26 -7.15 -0.57 14.20
C HIS A 26 -5.77 -0.22 14.75
N VAL A 27 -4.93 0.48 13.97
CA VAL A 27 -3.60 0.90 14.42
C VAL A 27 -3.70 1.82 15.64
N ILE A 28 -4.59 2.83 15.61
CA ILE A 28 -4.83 3.75 16.73
C ILE A 28 -5.31 3.00 17.99
N ALA A 29 -6.18 1.99 17.83
CA ALA A 29 -6.64 1.19 18.96
C ALA A 29 -5.49 0.44 19.67
N THR A 30 -4.43 0.04 18.95
CA THR A 30 -3.25 -0.59 19.57
C THR A 30 -2.44 0.35 20.48
N THR A 31 -2.64 1.66 20.35
CA THR A 31 -1.98 2.67 21.17
C THR A 31 -2.92 3.28 22.22
N ALA A 32 -4.11 2.70 22.42
CA ALA A 32 -5.06 3.16 23.43
C ALA A 32 -4.41 3.24 24.83
N GLY A 33 -4.61 4.36 25.51
CA GLY A 33 -4.01 4.63 26.82
C GLY A 33 -2.58 5.16 26.81
N LYS A 34 -1.94 5.29 25.63
CA LYS A 34 -0.65 5.98 25.48
C LYS A 34 -0.89 7.47 25.20
N THR A 35 -0.08 8.33 25.81
CA THR A 35 -0.11 9.79 25.61
C THR A 35 0.81 10.27 24.49
N SER A 36 1.45 9.34 23.77
CA SER A 36 2.39 9.63 22.68
C SER A 36 1.67 9.88 21.36
N ASN A 37 2.19 10.81 20.57
CA ASN A 37 1.75 11.00 19.18
C ASN A 37 1.98 9.73 18.35
N LEU A 38 1.05 9.43 17.45
CA LEU A 38 1.13 8.33 16.51
C LEU A 38 1.11 8.90 15.09
N VAL A 39 2.13 8.55 14.30
CA VAL A 39 2.21 8.86 12.87
C VAL A 39 2.57 7.57 12.14
N PHE A 40 1.85 7.28 11.08
CA PHE A 40 2.13 6.18 10.17
C PHE A 40 1.62 6.55 8.77
N SER A 41 2.09 5.83 7.76
CA SER A 41 1.61 5.97 6.39
C SER A 41 0.70 4.79 6.05
N PRO A 42 -0.63 4.96 6.02
CA PRO A 42 -1.53 3.90 5.58
C PRO A 42 -1.21 3.40 4.16
N ALA A 43 -0.71 4.28 3.29
CA ALA A 43 -0.30 3.91 1.93
C ALA A 43 0.84 2.88 1.94
N LEU A 44 1.85 3.06 2.80
CA LEU A 44 2.93 2.08 2.96
C LEU A 44 2.43 0.76 3.57
N ILE A 45 1.49 0.82 4.51
CA ILE A 45 0.90 -0.41 5.06
C ILE A 45 0.15 -1.18 3.98
N ASN A 46 -0.62 -0.51 3.12
CA ASN A 46 -1.31 -1.17 1.99
C ASN A 46 -0.32 -1.83 1.03
N VAL A 47 0.82 -1.19 0.74
CA VAL A 47 1.89 -1.77 -0.10
C VAL A 47 2.43 -3.05 0.55
N ILE A 48 2.71 -3.05 1.85
CA ILE A 48 3.19 -4.24 2.57
C ILE A 48 2.13 -5.35 2.61
N LEU A 49 0.85 -5.01 2.83
CA LEU A 49 -0.24 -6.00 2.84
C LEU A 49 -0.45 -6.63 1.45
N SER A 50 -0.37 -5.85 0.39
CA SER A 50 -0.40 -6.35 -1.00
C SER A 50 0.71 -7.36 -1.25
N PHE A 51 1.92 -7.05 -0.78
CA PHE A 51 3.05 -7.95 -0.85
C PHE A 51 2.79 -9.28 -0.11
N ILE A 52 2.30 -9.20 1.13
CA ILE A 52 1.98 -10.38 1.94
C ILE A 52 0.91 -11.25 1.25
N ALA A 53 -0.14 -10.63 0.70
CA ALA A 53 -1.20 -11.33 0.00
C ALA A 53 -0.68 -12.09 -1.22
N THR A 54 0.18 -11.47 -2.02
CA THR A 54 0.77 -12.10 -3.21
C THR A 54 1.68 -13.28 -2.84
N ASN A 55 2.40 -13.21 -1.72
CA ASN A 55 3.31 -14.28 -1.30
C ASN A 55 2.69 -15.34 -0.36
N SER A 56 1.43 -15.16 0.06
CA SER A 56 0.75 -16.02 1.03
C SER A 56 -0.61 -16.48 0.51
N PRO A 57 -0.65 -17.33 -0.54
CA PRO A 57 -1.90 -17.74 -1.17
C PRO A 57 -2.84 -18.50 -0.22
N GLY A 58 -4.12 -18.54 -0.58
CA GLY A 58 -5.19 -19.16 0.22
C GLY A 58 -5.81 -18.19 1.22
N ALA A 59 -6.16 -18.69 2.41
CA ALA A 59 -6.95 -17.93 3.39
C ALA A 59 -6.32 -16.61 3.85
N THR A 60 -4.99 -16.50 3.83
CA THR A 60 -4.30 -15.25 4.18
C THR A 60 -4.50 -14.19 3.09
N ALA A 61 -4.25 -14.54 1.83
CA ALA A 61 -4.52 -13.66 0.70
C ALA A 61 -6.00 -13.25 0.65
N GLU A 62 -6.94 -14.18 0.83
CA GLU A 62 -8.38 -13.89 0.83
C GLU A 62 -8.79 -12.88 1.91
N LYS A 63 -8.25 -13.01 3.14
CA LYS A 63 -8.50 -12.05 4.22
C LYS A 63 -7.95 -10.67 3.89
N ILE A 64 -6.76 -10.60 3.30
CA ILE A 64 -6.16 -9.32 2.91
C ILE A 64 -6.92 -8.70 1.75
N LEU A 65 -7.32 -9.47 0.75
CA LEU A 65 -8.18 -9.03 -0.36
C LEU A 65 -9.50 -8.49 0.16
N SER A 66 -10.13 -9.18 1.12
CA SER A 66 -11.34 -8.70 1.79
C SER A 66 -11.10 -7.41 2.58
N LEU A 67 -9.99 -7.32 3.33
CA LEU A 67 -9.62 -6.14 4.11
C LEU A 67 -9.37 -4.90 3.22
N LEU A 68 -8.71 -5.12 2.08
CA LEU A 68 -8.37 -4.06 1.13
C LEU A 68 -9.43 -3.87 0.03
N HIS A 69 -10.49 -4.69 0.05
CA HIS A 69 -11.57 -4.71 -0.93
C HIS A 69 -11.07 -4.85 -2.39
N ALA A 70 -10.06 -5.71 -2.59
CA ALA A 70 -9.52 -6.00 -3.91
C ALA A 70 -10.04 -7.33 -4.45
N SER A 71 -10.19 -7.41 -5.77
CA SER A 71 -10.66 -8.61 -6.48
C SER A 71 -9.58 -9.67 -6.65
N SER A 72 -8.31 -9.26 -6.65
CA SER A 72 -7.17 -10.15 -6.91
C SER A 72 -5.85 -9.58 -6.36
N THR A 73 -4.85 -10.45 -6.20
CA THR A 73 -3.48 -10.05 -5.86
C THR A 73 -2.83 -9.22 -6.98
N ASP A 74 -3.24 -9.43 -8.23
CA ASP A 74 -2.76 -8.64 -9.36
C ASP A 74 -3.25 -7.19 -9.30
N GLU A 75 -4.51 -6.98 -8.89
CA GLU A 75 -5.03 -5.65 -8.60
C GLU A 75 -4.23 -4.98 -7.47
N LEU A 76 -3.94 -5.71 -6.40
CA LEU A 76 -3.12 -5.22 -5.28
C LEU A 76 -1.70 -4.84 -5.71
N ASN A 77 -1.06 -5.66 -6.55
CA ASN A 77 0.27 -5.37 -7.11
C ASN A 77 0.24 -4.11 -8.00
N ALA A 78 -0.77 -3.97 -8.87
CA ALA A 78 -0.91 -2.82 -9.74
C ALA A 78 -1.17 -1.52 -8.96
N VAL A 79 -2.03 -1.56 -7.95
CA VAL A 79 -2.28 -0.42 -7.04
C VAL A 79 -1.00 -0.06 -6.27
N SER A 80 -0.28 -1.05 -5.75
CA SER A 80 0.99 -0.82 -5.04
C SER A 80 2.02 -0.14 -5.92
N SER A 81 2.14 -0.56 -7.18
CA SER A 81 3.04 0.10 -8.15
C SER A 81 2.68 1.58 -8.35
N GLN A 82 1.38 1.91 -8.45
CA GLN A 82 0.95 3.31 -8.54
C GLN A 82 1.23 4.10 -7.26
N ILE A 83 1.03 3.51 -6.09
CA ILE A 83 1.34 4.17 -4.81
C ILE A 83 2.83 4.50 -4.76
N VAL A 84 3.70 3.54 -5.01
CA VAL A 84 5.15 3.72 -4.88
C VAL A 84 5.69 4.69 -5.94
N THR A 85 5.19 4.64 -7.17
CA THR A 85 5.73 5.45 -8.28
C THR A 85 5.11 6.83 -8.43
N LYS A 86 3.90 7.07 -7.89
CA LYS A 86 3.18 8.34 -8.06
C LYS A 86 2.87 9.03 -6.74
N VAL A 87 2.39 8.29 -5.75
CA VAL A 87 1.97 8.88 -4.46
C VAL A 87 3.16 9.14 -3.55
N LEU A 88 4.13 8.22 -3.54
CA LEU A 88 5.34 8.32 -2.73
C LEU A 88 6.54 8.91 -3.49
N ALA A 89 6.32 9.40 -4.69
CA ALA A 89 7.36 10.03 -5.49
C ALA A 89 7.72 11.41 -4.92
N ASP A 90 9.00 11.75 -5.00
CA ASP A 90 9.45 13.11 -4.70
C ASP A 90 8.85 14.09 -5.71
N SER A 91 8.31 15.19 -5.20
CA SER A 91 7.67 16.23 -5.99
C SER A 91 8.36 17.60 -5.85
N THR A 92 9.54 17.65 -5.22
CA THR A 92 10.34 18.88 -5.06
C THR A 92 10.61 19.60 -6.38
N ALA A 93 10.87 18.85 -7.47
CA ALA A 93 11.13 19.41 -8.79
C ALA A 93 9.96 20.23 -9.38
N THR A 94 8.72 19.98 -8.92
CA THR A 94 7.52 20.71 -9.33
C THR A 94 7.02 21.67 -8.24
N GLY A 95 7.82 21.91 -7.20
CA GLY A 95 7.47 22.75 -6.05
C GLY A 95 6.59 22.05 -5.00
N GLY A 96 6.42 20.73 -5.09
CA GLY A 96 5.71 19.92 -4.11
C GLY A 96 6.59 19.47 -2.94
N PRO A 97 6.03 18.68 -1.99
CA PRO A 97 6.77 18.16 -0.85
C PRO A 97 7.89 17.20 -1.24
N MET A 98 8.94 17.19 -0.42
CA MET A 98 9.95 16.13 -0.44
C MET A 98 9.38 14.88 0.20
N ILE A 99 9.30 13.80 -0.58
CA ILE A 99 8.85 12.48 -0.12
C ILE A 99 9.97 11.49 -0.40
N SER A 100 10.33 10.71 0.62
CA SER A 100 11.24 9.57 0.49
C SER A 100 10.63 8.39 1.23
N ALA A 101 10.60 7.23 0.57
CA ALA A 101 10.07 6.00 1.11
C ALA A 101 11.07 4.87 0.87
N ALA A 102 11.21 3.98 1.84
CA ALA A 102 12.03 2.79 1.75
C ALA A 102 11.14 1.55 1.86
N ASN A 103 11.09 0.76 0.79
CA ASN A 103 10.46 -0.55 0.77
C ASN A 103 11.56 -1.59 0.67
N GLY A 104 11.45 -2.68 1.44
CA GLY A 104 12.45 -3.73 1.42
C GLY A 104 11.94 -5.01 2.06
N VAL A 105 12.44 -6.15 1.60
CA VAL A 105 12.11 -7.48 2.13
C VAL A 105 13.41 -8.20 2.46
N TRP A 106 13.52 -8.70 3.69
CA TRP A 106 14.64 -9.51 4.14
C TRP A 106 14.19 -10.95 4.30
N ILE A 107 14.90 -11.87 3.65
CA ILE A 107 14.61 -13.30 3.64
C ILE A 107 15.80 -14.02 4.25
N GLU A 108 15.53 -15.09 4.99
CA GLU A 108 16.56 -15.93 5.58
C GLU A 108 17.46 -16.51 4.47
N LYS A 109 18.78 -16.48 4.70
CA LYS A 109 19.80 -16.70 3.65
C LYS A 109 19.75 -18.11 3.05
N SER A 110 19.33 -19.11 3.81
CA SER A 110 19.25 -20.49 3.32
C SER A 110 18.05 -20.73 2.39
N LEU A 111 17.07 -19.83 2.36
CA LEU A 111 15.91 -19.93 1.49
C LEU A 111 16.22 -19.50 0.06
N THR A 112 15.78 -20.31 -0.90
CA THR A 112 15.80 -19.94 -2.31
C THR A 112 14.60 -19.06 -2.63
N VAL A 113 14.86 -17.95 -3.30
CA VAL A 113 13.83 -16.99 -3.73
C VAL A 113 13.64 -17.13 -5.24
N GLU A 114 12.40 -17.38 -5.67
CA GLU A 114 12.06 -17.49 -7.09
C GLU A 114 12.33 -16.19 -7.85
N GLN A 115 12.78 -16.31 -9.10
CA GLN A 115 13.09 -15.14 -9.92
C GLN A 115 11.85 -14.31 -10.26
N SER A 116 10.70 -14.96 -10.47
CA SER A 116 9.38 -14.33 -10.64
C SER A 116 9.07 -13.36 -9.50
N PHE A 117 9.35 -13.80 -8.28
CA PHE A 117 9.10 -13.01 -7.08
C PHE A 117 10.05 -11.82 -6.93
N LYS A 118 11.34 -11.99 -7.25
CA LYS A 118 12.30 -10.87 -7.31
C LYS A 118 11.86 -9.81 -8.33
N ASN A 119 11.47 -10.24 -9.51
CA ASN A 119 10.98 -9.33 -10.55
C ASN A 119 9.72 -8.59 -10.08
N LEU A 120 8.81 -9.26 -9.37
CA LEU A 120 7.63 -8.63 -8.79
C LEU A 120 8.00 -7.54 -7.76
N LEU A 121 8.96 -7.79 -6.87
CA LEU A 121 9.47 -6.83 -5.89
C LEU A 121 10.01 -5.56 -6.56
N GLU A 122 10.92 -5.74 -7.53
CA GLU A 122 11.54 -4.62 -8.24
C GLU A 122 10.54 -3.78 -9.04
N THR A 123 9.52 -4.42 -9.61
CA THR A 123 8.55 -3.77 -10.51
C THR A 123 7.39 -3.12 -9.77
N SER A 124 6.69 -3.90 -8.93
CA SER A 124 5.44 -3.48 -8.28
C SER A 124 5.67 -2.78 -6.95
N TYR A 125 6.80 -3.05 -6.29
CA TYR A 125 7.07 -2.57 -4.93
C TYR A 125 8.27 -1.63 -4.83
N LYS A 126 9.14 -1.59 -5.86
CA LYS A 126 10.45 -0.90 -5.82
C LYS A 126 11.27 -1.31 -4.59
N ALA A 127 11.23 -2.62 -4.29
CA ALA A 127 11.85 -3.24 -3.12
C ALA A 127 12.90 -4.26 -3.54
#